data_AF-A0A9N9K8F2-F1
#
_entry.id   AF-A0A9N9K8F2-F1
#
_cell.length_a   1.000
_cell.length_b   1.000
_cell.length_c   1.000
_cell.angle_alpha   90.00
_cell.angle_beta   90.00
_cell.angle_gamma   90.00
#
_symmetry.space_group_name_H-M   'P 1'
#
loop_
_entity.id
_entity.type
_entity.pdbx_description
1 polymer ?
#
loop_
_entity_poly.entity_id
_entity_poly.type
_entity_poly.pdbx_seq_one_letter_code
_entity_poly.pdbx_strand_id
1 'polypeptide(L)'
;NTIQGLEKTQKYLKSLGRYGNAPFLVGLYGCGNEIAQGFCRICAVYGGIYMLDHSVKHLLIDENSNKFTGLVDVNDQQISSTFLVSSIDYLPSIFLKEDELWETTSRAIVITDKFILEETGDASLTIYPPETVKNKYPVTVLQFSAGTQTCPEDRYSVSDTTKPNPLFELFYRHKKRVVNSSEIPENIIIANDPDSSLDFEEATIQARQYFEKMCS
;
A
#
# COMPACT_ATOMS: atom_id res chain seq x y z
N ASN A 1 4.35 3.10 -24.28
CA ASN A 1 3.66 1.86 -23.89
C ASN A 1 4.36 0.58 -24.35
N THR A 2 4.95 0.49 -25.55
CA THR A 2 5.58 -0.76 -26.04
C THR A 2 6.79 -1.23 -25.20
N ILE A 3 7.71 -0.32 -24.85
CA ILE A 3 8.90 -0.67 -24.06
C ILE A 3 8.52 -1.14 -22.65
N GLN A 4 7.65 -0.40 -21.96
CA GLN A 4 7.13 -0.77 -20.64
C GLN A 4 6.44 -2.14 -20.64
N GLY A 5 5.67 -2.46 -21.69
CA GLY A 5 5.05 -3.77 -21.84
C GLY A 5 6.08 -4.90 -22.00
N LEU A 6 7.15 -4.65 -22.77
CA LEU A 6 8.24 -5.61 -22.96
C LEU A 6 8.99 -5.87 -21.66
N GLU A 7 9.32 -4.82 -20.90
CA GLU A 7 9.99 -4.92 -19.59
C GLU A 7 9.15 -5.72 -18.59
N LYS A 8 7.85 -5.42 -18.49
CA LYS A 8 6.92 -6.16 -17.61
C LYS A 8 6.79 -7.64 -18.03
N THR A 9 6.73 -7.92 -19.33
CA THR A 9 6.68 -9.29 -19.86
C THR A 9 7.97 -10.04 -19.54
N GLN A 10 9.12 -9.39 -19.71
CA GLN A 10 10.42 -9.97 -19.37
C GLN A 10 10.52 -10.27 -17.87
N LYS A 11 10.06 -9.35 -17.00
CA LYS A 11 10.00 -9.54 -15.54
C LYS A 11 9.11 -10.72 -15.16
N TYR A 12 7.93 -10.83 -15.77
CA TYR A 12 7.00 -11.94 -15.57
C TYR A 12 7.65 -13.29 -15.91
N LEU A 13 8.25 -13.40 -17.11
CA LEU A 13 8.91 -14.62 -17.56
C LEU A 13 10.11 -15.00 -16.70
N LYS A 14 10.91 -14.03 -16.24
CA LYS A 14 12.04 -14.26 -15.33
C LYS A 14 11.61 -14.73 -13.93
N SER A 15 10.39 -14.39 -13.53
CA SER A 15 9.86 -14.72 -12.20
C SER A 15 9.18 -16.10 -12.18
N LEU A 16 8.71 -16.57 -13.34
CA LEU A 16 8.06 -17.86 -13.49
C LEU A 16 9.00 -19.02 -13.14
N GLY A 17 8.53 -20.01 -12.40
CA GLY A 17 9.31 -21.20 -12.05
C GLY A 17 10.34 -21.01 -10.94
N ARG A 18 10.52 -19.78 -10.41
CA ARG A 18 11.53 -19.51 -9.37
C ARG A 18 11.21 -20.21 -8.05
N TYR A 19 9.95 -20.17 -7.64
CA TYR A 19 9.46 -20.77 -6.39
C TYR A 19 8.21 -21.64 -6.59
N GLY A 20 7.68 -21.71 -7.82
CA GLY A 20 6.47 -22.44 -8.15
C GLY A 20 6.02 -22.12 -9.57
N ASN A 21 4.82 -22.58 -9.92
CA ASN A 21 4.28 -22.47 -11.27
C ASN A 21 3.76 -21.06 -11.61
N ALA A 22 3.65 -20.18 -10.61
CA ALA A 22 3.24 -18.79 -10.76
C ALA A 22 4.41 -17.83 -10.49
N PRO A 23 4.46 -16.64 -11.11
CA PRO A 23 5.52 -15.65 -10.91
C PRO A 23 5.27 -14.74 -9.68
N PHE A 24 4.34 -15.10 -8.80
CA PHE A 24 3.92 -14.29 -7.65
C PHE A 24 4.13 -15.07 -6.35
N LEU A 25 4.37 -14.33 -5.27
CA LEU A 25 4.39 -14.84 -3.91
C LEU A 25 3.44 -14.02 -3.04
N VAL A 26 2.83 -14.70 -2.07
CA VAL A 26 1.96 -14.08 -1.07
C VAL A 26 2.57 -14.33 0.30
N GLY A 27 2.76 -13.27 1.08
CA GLY A 27 3.16 -13.40 2.47
C GLY A 27 2.01 -13.94 3.31
N LEU A 28 2.30 -14.89 4.20
CA LEU A 28 1.36 -15.36 5.22
C LEU A 28 0.94 -14.19 6.13
N TYR A 29 -0.27 -14.26 6.69
CA TYR A 29 -0.85 -13.26 7.61
C TYR A 29 -1.15 -11.88 6.98
N GLY A 30 -0.97 -11.76 5.66
CA GLY A 30 -1.24 -10.53 4.92
C GLY A 30 0.05 -9.79 4.56
N CYS A 31 0.33 -9.72 3.26
CA CYS A 31 1.62 -9.29 2.73
C CYS A 31 2.02 -7.86 3.14
N GLY A 32 1.12 -6.87 2.99
CA GLY A 32 1.48 -5.46 3.17
C GLY A 32 1.86 -5.08 4.61
N ASN A 33 1.03 -5.49 5.58
CA ASN A 33 1.25 -5.14 6.99
C ASN A 33 2.47 -5.85 7.58
N GLU A 34 2.72 -7.10 7.19
CA GLU A 34 3.88 -7.86 7.66
C GLU A 34 5.19 -7.32 7.09
N ILE A 35 5.21 -6.91 5.81
CA ILE A 35 6.38 -6.26 5.22
C ILE A 35 6.69 -4.96 5.95
N ALA A 36 5.69 -4.10 6.19
CA ALA A 36 5.87 -2.85 6.92
C ALA A 36 6.42 -3.08 8.34
N GLN A 37 5.84 -4.02 9.08
CA GLN A 37 6.31 -4.41 10.42
C GLN A 37 7.75 -4.96 10.39
N GLY A 38 8.09 -5.75 9.37
CA GLY A 38 9.45 -6.27 9.17
C GLY A 38 10.48 -5.15 9.02
N PHE A 39 10.19 -4.13 8.20
CA PHE A 39 11.04 -2.95 8.09
C PHE A 39 11.10 -2.15 9.39
N CYS A 40 9.98 -1.99 10.10
CA CYS A 40 9.97 -1.33 11.40
C CYS A 40 10.87 -2.04 12.41
N ARG A 41 10.84 -3.38 12.42
CA ARG A 41 11.73 -4.19 13.25
C ARG A 41 13.19 -3.96 12.91
N ILE A 42 13.56 -3.92 11.63
CA ILE A 42 14.93 -3.65 11.20
C ILE A 42 15.38 -2.28 11.73
N CYS A 43 14.58 -1.24 11.54
CA CYS A 43 14.89 0.09 12.06
C CYS A 43 15.08 0.09 13.59
N ALA A 44 14.23 -0.62 14.34
CA ALA A 44 14.36 -0.74 15.79
C ALA A 44 15.67 -1.43 16.22
N VAL A 45 16.09 -2.47 15.50
CA VAL A 45 17.37 -3.15 15.75
C VAL A 45 18.57 -2.20 15.60
N TYR A 46 18.48 -1.23 14.68
CA TYR A 46 19.50 -0.21 14.47
C TYR A 46 19.30 1.07 15.30
N GLY A 47 18.46 1.02 16.34
CA GLY A 47 18.28 2.11 17.30
C GLY A 47 17.11 3.05 17.01
N GLY A 48 16.26 2.73 16.04
CA GLY A 48 15.01 3.46 15.80
C GLY A 48 14.03 3.31 16.97
N ILE A 49 13.38 4.42 17.34
CA ILE A 49 12.38 4.45 18.42
C ILE A 49 10.98 4.52 17.80
N TYR A 50 10.07 3.70 18.31
CA TYR A 50 8.69 3.63 17.86
C TYR A 50 7.73 4.09 18.95
N MET A 51 6.80 4.97 18.59
CA MET A 51 5.72 5.43 19.46
C MET A 51 4.39 5.22 18.72
N LEU A 52 3.56 4.32 19.23
CA LEU A 52 2.19 4.07 18.75
C LEU A 52 1.21 4.80 19.66
N ASP A 53 0.00 5.08 19.15
CA ASP A 53 -1.01 5.88 19.85
C ASP A 53 -0.46 7.27 20.30
N HIS A 54 0.48 7.81 19.51
CA HIS A 54 1.20 9.04 19.82
C HIS A 54 1.08 10.01 18.65
N SER A 55 0.18 10.97 18.77
CA SER A 55 -0.10 11.94 17.72
C SER A 55 0.82 13.17 17.78
N VAL A 56 0.97 13.83 16.65
CA VAL A 56 1.72 15.10 16.51
C VAL A 56 0.72 16.25 16.50
N LYS A 57 0.92 17.26 17.37
CA LYS A 57 0.07 18.46 17.44
C LYS A 57 0.51 19.54 16.45
N HIS A 58 1.81 19.85 16.44
CA HIS A 58 2.36 20.96 15.64
C HIS A 58 3.66 20.57 14.97
N LEU A 59 3.86 21.06 13.74
CA LEU A 59 5.14 21.05 13.06
C LEU A 59 5.82 22.40 13.30
N LEU A 60 7.12 22.36 13.58
CA LEU A 60 7.94 23.55 13.80
C LEU A 60 8.72 23.84 12.52
N ILE A 61 8.44 24.99 11.93
CA ILE A 61 9.07 25.48 10.70
C ILE A 61 9.73 26.81 11.01
N ASP A 62 11.01 26.94 10.67
CA ASP A 62 11.73 28.19 10.83
C ASP A 62 11.29 29.20 9.76
N GLU A 63 10.85 30.39 10.19
CA GLU A 63 10.32 31.43 9.31
C GLU A 63 11.37 31.98 8.34
N ASN A 64 12.66 31.97 8.72
CA ASN A 64 13.74 32.53 7.90
C ASN A 64 14.19 31.58 6.80
N SER A 65 14.39 30.30 7.14
CA SER A 65 14.87 29.29 6.19
C SER A 65 13.76 28.52 5.48
N ASN A 66 12.50 28.63 5.95
CA ASN A 66 11.38 27.81 5.55
C ASN A 66 11.68 26.30 5.63
N LYS A 67 12.42 25.90 6.67
CA LYS A 67 12.82 24.50 6.93
C LYS A 67 12.13 23.97 8.17
N PHE A 68 11.77 22.69 8.11
CA PHE A 68 11.32 21.95 9.28
C PHE A 68 12.46 21.82 10.30
N THR A 69 12.16 22.04 11.58
CA THR A 69 13.16 21.96 12.68
C THR A 69 12.76 20.96 13.77
N GLY A 70 11.50 20.53 13.79
CA GLY A 70 11.00 19.61 14.80
C GLY A 70 9.49 19.59 14.86
N LEU A 71 8.96 18.90 15.87
CA LEU A 71 7.54 18.77 16.11
C LEU A 71 7.20 18.89 17.60
N VAL A 72 5.95 19.17 17.90
CA VAL A 72 5.37 19.11 19.25
C VAL A 72 4.38 17.97 19.28
N ASP A 73 4.55 17.08 20.25
CA ASP A 73 3.72 15.89 20.38
C ASP A 73 2.44 16.11 21.20
N VAL A 74 1.64 15.05 21.36
CA VAL A 74 0.41 15.07 22.16
C VAL A 74 0.63 15.45 23.63
N ASN A 75 1.82 15.22 24.18
CA ASN A 75 2.18 15.52 25.57
C ASN A 75 2.87 16.89 25.72
N ASP A 76 2.84 17.73 24.68
CA ASP A 76 3.49 19.04 24.64
C ASP A 76 5.03 18.97 24.74
N GLN A 77 5.62 17.81 24.42
CA GLN A 77 7.05 17.65 24.30
C GLN A 77 7.53 18.07 22.91
N GLN A 78 8.58 18.90 22.88
CA GLN A 78 9.23 19.32 21.65
C GLN A 78 10.34 18.33 21.26
N ILE A 79 10.27 17.81 20.03
CA ILE A 79 11.23 16.88 19.46
C ILE A 79 11.87 17.54 18.23
N SER A 80 13.18 17.79 18.30
CA SER A 80 13.94 18.36 17.17
C SER A 80 14.33 17.29 16.16
N SER A 81 14.21 17.59 14.86
CA SER A 81 14.70 16.71 13.79
C SER A 81 15.06 17.52 12.54
N THR A 82 16.04 17.04 11.78
CA THR A 82 16.50 17.63 10.52
C THR A 82 15.57 17.32 9.35
N PHE A 83 14.93 16.15 9.36
CA PHE A 83 14.04 15.69 8.31
C PHE A 83 12.73 15.16 8.92
N LEU A 84 11.65 15.33 8.16
CA LEU A 84 10.36 14.71 8.45
C LEU A 84 9.96 13.85 7.25
N VAL A 85 9.68 12.57 7.46
CA VAL A 85 9.04 11.71 6.47
C VAL A 85 7.62 11.44 6.94
N SER A 86 6.62 11.77 6.14
CA SER A 86 5.21 11.66 6.53
C SER A 86 4.33 11.11 5.41
N SER A 87 3.31 10.32 5.77
CA SER A 87 2.16 10.11 4.88
C SER A 87 1.39 11.42 4.71
N ILE A 88 0.69 11.54 3.58
CA ILE A 88 -0.22 12.64 3.26
C ILE A 88 -1.29 12.83 4.35
N ASP A 89 -1.71 11.75 5.02
CA ASP A 89 -2.74 11.78 6.07
C ASP A 89 -2.38 12.61 7.31
N TYR A 90 -1.09 12.72 7.60
CA TYR A 90 -0.60 13.43 8.78
C TYR A 90 -0.14 14.86 8.45
N LEU A 91 -0.27 15.27 7.19
CA LEU A 91 0.08 16.62 6.80
C LEU A 91 -1.03 17.60 7.20
N PRO A 92 -0.66 18.77 7.73
CA PRO A 92 -1.58 19.88 7.90
C PRO A 92 -2.32 20.22 6.59
N SER A 93 -3.60 20.57 6.71
CA SER A 93 -4.44 20.95 5.56
C SER A 93 -3.89 22.13 4.75
N ILE A 94 -3.05 22.98 5.34
CA ILE A 94 -2.36 24.07 4.63
C ILE A 94 -1.46 23.57 3.49
N PHE A 95 -0.93 22.34 3.60
CA PHE A 95 -0.12 21.72 2.53
C PHE A 95 -0.97 20.93 1.53
N LEU A 96 -2.25 20.72 1.81
CA LEU A 96 -3.16 19.92 1.00
C LEU A 96 -4.08 20.87 0.22
N LYS A 97 -3.84 21.05 -1.08
CA LYS A 97 -4.79 21.78 -1.94
C LYS A 97 -6.01 20.92 -2.24
N GLU A 98 -7.20 21.52 -2.16
CA GLU A 98 -8.48 20.83 -2.41
C GLU A 98 -8.70 20.45 -3.88
N ASP A 99 -7.95 21.03 -4.82
CA ASP A 99 -8.29 21.05 -6.26
C ASP A 99 -7.42 20.18 -7.19
N GLU A 100 -6.62 19.24 -6.69
CA GLU A 100 -5.77 18.43 -7.57
C GLU A 100 -6.45 17.16 -8.11
N LEU A 101 -6.08 16.80 -9.34
CA LEU A 101 -6.53 15.62 -10.08
C LEU A 101 -6.38 14.35 -9.23
N TRP A 102 -7.49 13.76 -8.80
CA TRP A 102 -7.46 12.49 -8.06
C TRP A 102 -7.47 11.31 -9.01
N GLU A 103 -6.43 10.47 -8.93
CA GLU A 103 -6.56 9.09 -9.40
C GLU A 103 -7.36 8.31 -8.36
N THR A 104 -8.45 7.68 -8.79
CA THR A 104 -9.29 6.89 -7.89
C THR A 104 -9.24 5.43 -8.29
N THR A 105 -8.98 4.57 -7.31
CA THR A 105 -9.02 3.12 -7.46
C THR A 105 -10.23 2.58 -6.70
N SER A 106 -11.10 1.86 -7.41
CA SER A 106 -12.20 1.13 -6.78
C SER A 106 -11.67 -0.17 -6.18
N ARG A 107 -11.94 -0.41 -4.89
CA ARG A 107 -11.53 -1.61 -4.17
C ARG A 107 -12.75 -2.29 -3.54
N ALA A 108 -12.70 -3.62 -3.48
CA ALA A 108 -13.72 -4.43 -2.84
C ALA A 108 -13.04 -5.49 -1.98
N ILE A 109 -13.57 -5.70 -0.77
CA ILE A 109 -13.24 -6.84 0.08
C ILE A 109 -14.50 -7.68 0.18
N VAL A 110 -14.39 -8.95 -0.22
CA VAL A 110 -15.50 -9.89 -0.23
C VAL A 110 -15.08 -11.12 0.54
N ILE A 111 -15.90 -11.52 1.53
CA ILE A 111 -15.74 -12.79 2.23
C ILE A 111 -16.76 -13.74 1.63
N THR A 112 -16.28 -14.83 1.04
CA THR A 112 -17.11 -15.90 0.49
C THR A 112 -17.05 -17.16 1.33
N ASP A 113 -18.05 -18.01 1.19
CA ASP A 113 -18.10 -19.35 1.82
C ASP A 113 -17.28 -20.42 1.08
N LYS A 114 -16.88 -20.15 -0.16
CA LYS A 114 -16.02 -21.02 -0.99
C LYS A 114 -15.25 -20.24 -2.05
N PHE A 115 -14.32 -20.93 -2.71
CA PHE A 115 -13.53 -20.37 -3.81
C PHE A 115 -14.38 -20.07 -5.06
N ILE A 116 -14.00 -19.01 -5.81
CA ILE A 116 -14.72 -18.61 -7.03
C ILE A 116 -14.44 -19.59 -8.17
N LEU A 117 -13.18 -20.03 -8.26
CA LEU A 117 -12.71 -21.06 -9.16
C LEU A 117 -12.16 -22.18 -8.30
N GLU A 118 -12.54 -23.43 -8.58
CA GLU A 118 -11.96 -24.61 -7.94
C GLU A 118 -10.48 -24.71 -8.35
N GLU A 119 -9.61 -24.04 -7.61
CA GLU A 119 -8.16 -24.13 -7.75
C GLU A 119 -7.57 -24.86 -6.54
N THR A 120 -6.47 -25.57 -6.78
CA THR A 120 -5.80 -26.44 -5.81
C THR A 120 -4.84 -25.69 -4.88
N GLY A 121 -4.93 -24.35 -4.82
CA GLY A 121 -3.98 -23.50 -4.11
C GLY A 121 -4.63 -22.57 -3.08
N ASP A 122 -3.81 -22.13 -2.12
CA ASP A 122 -4.24 -21.22 -1.05
C ASP A 122 -4.36 -19.76 -1.49
N ALA A 123 -3.88 -19.42 -2.68
CA ALA A 123 -4.02 -18.09 -3.27
C ALA A 123 -4.15 -18.17 -4.78
N SER A 124 -5.04 -17.34 -5.36
CA SER A 124 -5.19 -17.20 -6.80
C SER A 124 -5.27 -15.72 -7.21
N LEU A 125 -4.82 -15.45 -8.43
CA LEU A 125 -4.84 -14.13 -9.05
C LEU A 125 -5.63 -14.24 -10.36
N THR A 126 -6.78 -13.60 -10.42
CA THR A 126 -7.60 -13.51 -11.64
C THR A 126 -7.60 -12.07 -12.15
N ILE A 127 -7.34 -11.90 -13.44
CA ILE A 127 -7.42 -10.60 -14.11
C ILE A 127 -8.53 -10.66 -15.15
N TYR A 128 -9.52 -9.79 -15.01
CA TYR A 128 -10.56 -9.57 -16.01
C TYR A 128 -10.14 -8.38 -16.88
N PRO A 129 -9.81 -8.59 -18.16
CA PRO A 129 -9.57 -7.50 -19.11
C PRO A 129 -10.79 -6.57 -19.21
N PRO A 130 -10.61 -5.33 -19.70
CA PRO A 130 -11.72 -4.45 -20.05
C PRO A 130 -12.80 -5.19 -20.85
N GLU A 131 -14.06 -4.81 -20.63
CA GLU A 131 -15.26 -5.32 -21.31
C GLU A 131 -15.64 -6.78 -21.03
N THR A 132 -14.84 -7.54 -20.25
CA THR A 132 -15.10 -8.96 -19.96
C THR A 132 -16.31 -9.15 -19.02
N VAL A 133 -16.44 -8.28 -18.01
CA VAL A 133 -17.52 -8.32 -17.00
C VAL A 133 -18.29 -7.00 -16.95
N LYS A 134 -18.42 -6.33 -18.12
CA LYS A 134 -18.96 -4.95 -18.25
C LYS A 134 -18.12 -3.91 -17.49
N ASN A 135 -16.84 -4.17 -17.32
CA ASN A 135 -15.86 -3.30 -16.69
C ASN A 135 -15.18 -2.39 -17.73
N LYS A 136 -15.02 -1.10 -17.40
CA LYS A 136 -14.29 -0.14 -18.26
C LYS A 136 -12.77 -0.30 -18.16
N TYR A 137 -12.28 -0.66 -16.97
CA TYR A 137 -10.86 -0.83 -16.65
C TYR A 137 -10.59 -2.28 -16.23
N PRO A 138 -9.36 -2.80 -16.37
CA PRO A 138 -9.06 -4.16 -15.91
C PRO A 138 -9.40 -4.32 -14.43
N VAL A 139 -10.01 -5.45 -14.07
CA VAL A 139 -10.34 -5.78 -12.68
C VAL A 139 -9.43 -6.91 -12.24
N THR A 140 -8.71 -6.69 -11.15
CA THR A 140 -7.86 -7.71 -10.54
C THR A 140 -8.51 -8.24 -9.27
N VAL A 141 -8.62 -9.56 -9.20
CA VAL A 141 -9.17 -10.29 -8.06
C VAL A 141 -8.05 -11.15 -7.47
N LEU A 142 -7.72 -10.87 -6.21
CA LEU A 142 -6.85 -11.70 -5.39
C LEU A 142 -7.74 -12.49 -4.44
N GLN A 143 -7.65 -13.81 -4.51
CA GLN A 143 -8.40 -14.71 -3.64
C GLN A 143 -7.43 -15.47 -2.74
N PHE A 144 -7.81 -15.65 -1.47
CA PHE A 144 -7.00 -16.27 -0.44
C PHE A 144 -7.82 -17.30 0.34
N SER A 145 -7.20 -18.42 0.72
CA SER A 145 -7.77 -19.45 1.61
C SER A 145 -7.26 -19.25 3.04
N ALA A 146 -7.71 -20.11 3.96
CA ALA A 146 -7.15 -20.18 5.30
C ALA A 146 -5.64 -20.52 5.34
N GLY A 147 -5.10 -21.16 4.30
CA GLY A 147 -3.67 -21.51 4.21
C GLY A 147 -2.74 -20.30 4.15
N THR A 148 -3.22 -19.14 3.67
CA THR A 148 -2.47 -17.87 3.76
C THR A 148 -2.56 -17.22 5.13
N GLN A 149 -3.33 -17.78 6.07
CA GLN A 149 -3.56 -17.24 7.41
C GLN A 149 -4.20 -15.84 7.41
N THR A 150 -4.91 -15.49 6.33
CA THR A 150 -5.62 -14.19 6.21
C THR A 150 -7.11 -14.28 6.51
N CYS A 151 -7.66 -15.49 6.54
CA CYS A 151 -9.07 -15.77 6.85
C CYS A 151 -9.18 -17.06 7.67
N PRO A 152 -10.26 -17.23 8.46
CA PRO A 152 -10.47 -18.45 9.23
C PRO A 152 -10.69 -19.67 8.31
N GLU A 153 -10.37 -20.86 8.82
CA GLU A 153 -10.72 -22.12 8.17
C GLU A 153 -12.23 -22.24 7.93
N ASP A 154 -12.58 -22.91 6.84
CA ASP A 154 -13.96 -23.12 6.39
C ASP A 154 -14.78 -23.78 7.52
N ARG A 155 -15.68 -23.00 8.13
CA ARG A 155 -16.66 -23.51 9.11
C ARG A 155 -18.06 -23.73 8.52
N TYR A 156 -18.23 -23.49 7.23
CA TYR A 156 -19.55 -23.52 6.59
C TYR A 156 -19.80 -24.84 5.88
N SER A 157 -20.88 -25.49 6.29
CA SER A 157 -21.39 -26.72 5.69
C SER A 157 -21.89 -26.48 4.27
N VAL A 158 -21.40 -27.30 3.34
CA VAL A 158 -21.78 -27.47 1.94
C VAL A 158 -23.17 -26.92 1.60
N SER A 159 -23.23 -25.74 1.00
CA SER A 159 -24.42 -25.28 0.28
C SER A 159 -24.41 -25.89 -1.13
N ASP A 160 -25.51 -26.50 -1.56
CA ASP A 160 -25.71 -27.12 -2.90
C ASP A 160 -25.62 -26.15 -4.11
N THR A 161 -25.23 -24.89 -3.90
CA THR A 161 -25.07 -23.92 -4.98
C THR A 161 -23.73 -24.08 -5.67
N THR A 162 -23.68 -23.90 -7.00
CA THR A 162 -22.41 -23.91 -7.76
C THR A 162 -21.64 -22.60 -7.65
N LYS A 163 -22.25 -21.54 -7.11
CA LYS A 163 -21.63 -20.20 -6.97
C LYS A 163 -21.32 -19.88 -5.51
N PRO A 164 -20.20 -19.20 -5.21
CA PRO A 164 -19.92 -18.69 -3.87
C PRO A 164 -21.01 -17.76 -3.38
N ASN A 165 -21.38 -17.91 -2.12
CA ASN A 165 -22.26 -16.96 -1.45
C ASN A 165 -21.39 -15.88 -0.78
N PRO A 166 -21.59 -14.59 -1.09
CA PRO A 166 -20.93 -13.52 -0.38
C PRO A 166 -21.51 -13.40 1.04
N LEU A 167 -20.69 -13.67 2.04
CA LEU A 167 -21.02 -13.54 3.45
C LEU A 167 -20.88 -12.09 3.94
N PHE A 168 -19.92 -11.37 3.35
CA PHE A 168 -19.65 -9.97 3.64
C PHE A 168 -19.07 -9.28 2.41
N GLU A 169 -19.46 -8.04 2.18
CA GLU A 169 -18.97 -7.22 1.07
C GLU A 169 -18.70 -5.79 1.57
N LEU A 170 -17.51 -5.27 1.30
CA LEU A 170 -17.13 -3.89 1.55
C LEU A 170 -16.58 -3.29 0.25
N PHE A 171 -17.26 -2.25 -0.23
CA PHE A 171 -16.82 -1.50 -1.41
C PHE A 171 -16.37 -0.11 -0.97
N TYR A 172 -15.19 0.30 -1.43
CA TYR A 172 -14.67 1.62 -1.15
C TYR A 172 -13.83 2.15 -2.31
N ARG A 173 -13.67 3.48 -2.35
CA ARG A 173 -12.80 4.15 -3.31
C ARG A 173 -11.58 4.66 -2.59
N HIS A 174 -10.42 4.24 -3.06
CA HIS A 174 -9.14 4.76 -2.61
C HIS A 174 -8.73 5.91 -3.53
N LYS A 175 -8.49 7.08 -2.98
CA LYS A 175 -7.94 8.23 -3.72
C LYS A 175 -6.43 8.19 -3.57
N LYS A 176 -5.71 8.26 -4.68
CA LYS A 176 -4.28 8.56 -4.70
C LYS A 176 -4.16 10.09 -4.78
N ARG A 177 -3.78 10.70 -3.67
CA ARG A 177 -3.57 12.15 -3.59
C ARG A 177 -2.22 12.50 -4.19
N VAL A 178 -2.19 13.63 -4.89
CA VAL A 178 -0.97 14.29 -5.32
C VAL A 178 -0.81 15.51 -4.43
N VAL A 179 0.42 15.77 -3.99
CA VAL A 179 0.73 16.94 -3.17
C VAL A 179 1.62 17.86 -3.97
N ASN A 180 1.24 19.14 -4.01
CA ASN A 180 2.00 20.16 -4.69
C ASN A 180 3.26 20.53 -3.88
N SER A 181 4.42 20.11 -4.36
CA SER A 181 5.70 20.27 -3.66
C SER A 181 6.17 21.72 -3.50
N SER A 182 5.51 22.72 -4.10
CA SER A 182 5.99 24.12 -4.08
C SER A 182 5.84 24.84 -2.74
N GLU A 183 4.89 24.44 -1.90
CA GLU A 183 4.60 25.10 -0.61
C GLU A 183 5.18 24.35 0.59
N ILE A 184 5.81 23.20 0.35
CA ILE A 184 6.32 22.32 1.40
C ILE A 184 7.82 22.57 1.62
N PRO A 185 8.27 22.76 2.87
CA PRO A 185 9.69 22.80 3.22
C PRO A 185 10.48 21.66 2.59
N GLU A 186 11.68 21.95 2.07
CA GLU A 186 12.49 20.99 1.29
C GLU A 186 12.83 19.70 2.07
N ASN A 187 12.99 19.83 3.40
CA ASN A 187 13.33 18.75 4.32
C ASN A 187 12.11 18.02 4.91
N ILE A 188 10.90 18.30 4.41
CA ILE A 188 9.72 17.46 4.59
C ILE A 188 9.57 16.58 3.34
N ILE A 189 9.60 15.27 3.55
CA ILE A 189 9.44 14.25 2.52
C ILE A 189 8.07 13.62 2.70
N ILE A 190 7.30 13.59 1.62
CA ILE A 190 5.94 13.06 1.63
C ILE A 190 5.96 11.70 0.96
N ALA A 191 5.57 10.68 1.72
CA ALA A 191 5.31 9.34 1.19
C ALA A 191 3.96 9.35 0.47
N ASN A 192 3.94 8.85 -0.77
CA ASN A 192 2.74 8.84 -1.59
C ASN A 192 1.72 7.80 -1.10
N ASP A 193 0.45 8.03 -1.44
CA ASP A 193 -0.61 7.05 -1.25
C ASP A 193 -0.35 5.76 -2.05
N PRO A 194 -0.82 4.60 -1.55
CA PRO A 194 -0.77 3.35 -2.29
C PRO A 194 -1.35 3.45 -3.70
N ASP A 195 -0.62 2.93 -4.67
CA ASP A 195 -1.06 2.91 -6.07
C ASP A 195 -2.10 1.79 -6.35
N SER A 196 -2.42 1.60 -7.63
CA SER A 196 -3.28 0.52 -8.12
C SER A 196 -2.49 -0.68 -8.65
N SER A 197 -1.18 -0.70 -8.44
CA SER A 197 -0.31 -1.76 -8.94
C SER A 197 -0.48 -3.04 -8.12
N LEU A 198 0.03 -4.15 -8.68
CA LEU A 198 -0.04 -5.47 -8.07
C LEU A 198 1.16 -5.79 -7.18
N ASP A 199 2.22 -5.01 -7.26
CA ASP A 199 3.47 -5.23 -6.53
C ASP A 199 3.85 -4.00 -5.70
N PHE A 200 4.99 -4.07 -5.03
CA PHE A 200 5.51 -2.99 -4.18
C PHE A 200 6.67 -2.23 -4.85
N GLU A 201 6.78 -2.30 -6.18
CA GLU A 201 7.92 -1.74 -6.92
C GLU A 201 7.96 -0.20 -6.80
N GLU A 202 6.83 0.49 -6.99
CA GLU A 202 6.75 1.95 -6.84
C GLU A 202 7.16 2.39 -5.43
N ALA A 203 6.64 1.72 -4.40
CA ALA A 203 6.98 2.02 -3.01
C ALA A 203 8.48 1.85 -2.72
N THR A 204 9.11 0.81 -3.30
CA THR A 204 10.55 0.55 -3.13
C THR A 204 11.40 1.61 -3.82
N ILE A 205 11.02 2.01 -5.04
CA ILE A 205 11.71 3.08 -5.80
C ILE A 205 11.62 4.41 -5.05
N GLN A 206 10.44 4.74 -4.54
CA GLN A 206 10.22 5.97 -3.75
C GLN A 206 11.05 5.98 -2.48
N ALA A 207 11.02 4.89 -1.70
CA ALA A 207 11.82 4.77 -0.48
C ALA A 207 13.32 4.97 -0.75
N ARG A 208 13.83 4.43 -1.86
CA ARG A 208 15.22 4.66 -2.30
C ARG A 208 15.48 6.13 -2.63
N GLN A 209 14.60 6.78 -3.37
CA GLN A 209 14.74 8.20 -3.72
C GLN A 209 14.75 9.09 -2.47
N TYR A 210 13.88 8.79 -1.50
CA TYR A 210 13.84 9.50 -0.22
C TYR A 210 15.14 9.32 0.56
N PHE A 211 15.67 8.10 0.61
CA PHE A 211 16.93 7.81 1.26
C PHE A 211 18.10 8.56 0.60
N GLU A 212 18.20 8.51 -0.72
CA GLU A 212 19.22 9.23 -1.48
C GLU A 212 19.15 10.75 -1.22
N LYS A 213 17.94 11.33 -1.11
CA LYS A 213 17.74 12.76 -0.78
C LYS A 213 18.16 13.12 0.66
N MET A 214 17.99 12.22 1.62
CA MET A 214 18.35 12.48 3.02
C MET A 214 19.85 12.27 3.30
N CYS A 215 20.50 11.42 2.51
CA CYS A 215 21.91 11.03 2.72
C CYS A 215 22.89 11.71 1.75
N SER A 216 22.40 12.52 0.80
CA SER A 216 23.21 13.37 -0.08
C SER A 216 23.65 14.65 0.63
#